data_AF-A0A377XFB2-F1
#
_entry.id   AF-A0A377XFB2-F1
#
_cell.length_a   1.000
_cell.length_b   1.000
_cell.length_c   1.000
_cell.angle_alpha   90.00
_cell.angle_beta   90.00
_cell.angle_gamma   90.00
#
_symmetry.space_group_name_H-M   'P 1'
#
loop_
_entity.id
_entity.type
_entity.pdbx_description
1 polymer ?
#
loop_
_entity_poly.entity_id
_entity_poly.type
_entity_poly.pdbx_seq_one_letter_code
_entity_poly.pdbx_strand_id
1 'polypeptide(L)'
;MTTAKSSASDAVVLSTQHAEDIDQKSLLEAVMEEIIKPILPTEWLNASTKFFINPTGRFVIGGPMGDCGLTGRKIIVDTYGGMARHGGGAFSGKDPSKVDRSAAYAARYVAKNIVAAGLADRCEIQVSYAIGVAEPTSIMVETFGTEKVPSEQLTLLVREFFDLRPYGLIQMLDLLHPIYKETAAYGHFGREHFPWEKNRQSGAAAGSGRSEIISALPLFKASLALAFLFTPPPLFCAPISTRGRQKNESDYIVKTVTFCPKTLSPVPIFHNVTYCFGQL
;
A
#
# COMPACT_ATOMS: atom_id res chain seq x y z
N MET A 1 -8.66 9.02 19.92
CA MET A 1 -8.43 7.61 19.55
C MET A 1 -6.94 7.38 19.48
N THR A 2 -6.43 6.46 20.30
CA THR A 2 -5.01 6.19 20.53
C THR A 2 -4.32 5.69 19.27
N THR A 3 -3.16 6.26 18.97
CA THR A 3 -2.24 5.81 17.93
C THR A 3 -2.05 4.29 18.04
N ALA A 4 -2.27 3.55 16.95
CA ALA A 4 -2.05 2.10 16.90
C ALA A 4 -0.56 1.81 17.14
N LYS A 5 -0.20 1.58 18.40
CA LYS A 5 1.10 1.06 18.81
C LYS A 5 0.95 -0.45 18.78
N SER A 6 1.71 -1.14 17.94
CA SER A 6 1.69 -2.60 17.91
C SER A 6 2.01 -3.13 19.30
N SER A 7 1.16 -4.01 19.82
CA SER A 7 1.47 -4.85 20.97
C SER A 7 2.40 -5.99 20.56
N ALA A 8 2.88 -6.74 21.54
CA ALA A 8 3.59 -7.99 21.30
C ALA A 8 2.71 -8.97 20.50
N SER A 9 3.35 -9.80 19.67
CA SER A 9 2.72 -10.82 18.85
C SER A 9 2.25 -12.00 19.71
N ASP A 10 1.01 -12.42 19.50
CA ASP A 10 0.47 -13.61 20.18
C ASP A 10 1.11 -14.91 19.68
N ALA A 11 1.38 -14.99 18.37
CA ALA A 11 1.97 -16.15 17.75
C ALA A 11 2.84 -15.78 16.54
N VAL A 12 3.91 -16.55 16.34
CA VAL A 12 4.76 -16.54 15.16
C VAL A 12 4.74 -17.94 14.56
N VAL A 13 4.35 -18.04 13.29
CA VAL A 13 4.30 -19.30 12.56
C VAL A 13 5.30 -19.23 11.41
N LEU A 14 6.18 -20.23 11.33
CA LEU A 14 7.15 -20.36 10.24
C LEU A 14 7.16 -21.81 9.75
N SER A 15 6.75 -22.00 8.49
CA SER A 15 6.87 -23.27 7.79
C SER A 15 7.93 -23.12 6.70
N THR A 16 9.02 -23.88 6.80
CA THR A 16 10.11 -23.87 5.83
C THR A 16 10.38 -25.28 5.30
N GLN A 17 10.69 -25.35 4.00
CA GLN A 17 11.24 -26.57 3.43
C GLN A 17 12.66 -26.81 3.95
N HIS A 18 13.04 -28.07 4.09
CA HIS A 18 14.36 -28.47 4.56
C HIS A 18 14.83 -29.77 3.91
N ALA A 19 16.14 -30.04 3.97
CA ALA A 19 16.70 -31.29 3.50
C ALA A 19 16.27 -32.47 4.39
N GLU A 20 16.23 -33.67 3.80
CA GLU A 20 15.65 -34.87 4.41
C GLU A 20 16.40 -35.34 5.68
N ASP A 21 17.69 -35.05 5.72
CA ASP A 21 18.66 -35.43 6.74
C ASP A 21 18.68 -34.47 7.94
N ILE A 22 18.01 -33.32 7.85
CA ILE A 22 17.88 -32.38 8.97
C ILE A 22 16.83 -32.88 9.96
N ASP A 23 17.25 -33.07 11.21
CA ASP A 23 16.35 -33.43 12.30
C ASP A 23 15.55 -32.21 12.82
N GLN A 24 14.41 -32.49 13.44
CA GLN A 24 13.48 -31.45 13.90
C GLN A 24 14.11 -30.50 14.92
N LYS A 25 14.98 -30.99 15.82
CA LYS A 25 15.56 -30.15 16.87
C LYS A 25 16.52 -29.14 16.26
N SER A 26 17.39 -29.60 15.37
CA SER A 26 18.32 -28.73 14.64
C SER A 26 17.58 -27.69 13.79
N LEU A 27 16.49 -28.07 13.13
CA LEU A 27 15.64 -27.15 12.38
C LEU A 27 15.02 -26.07 13.27
N LEU A 28 14.43 -26.45 14.40
CA LEU A 28 13.81 -25.53 15.35
C LEU A 28 14.81 -24.50 15.86
N GLU A 29 16.00 -24.95 16.26
CA GLU A 29 17.08 -24.10 16.76
C GLU A 29 17.57 -23.13 15.67
N ALA A 30 17.87 -23.64 14.48
CA ALA A 30 18.34 -22.81 13.37
C ALA A 30 17.30 -21.74 12.97
N VAL A 31 16.02 -22.11 12.85
CA VAL A 31 14.96 -21.14 12.54
C VAL A 31 14.83 -20.09 13.64
N MET A 32 14.91 -20.49 14.91
CA MET A 32 14.78 -19.56 16.02
C MET A 32 15.94 -18.56 16.07
N GLU A 33 17.19 -19.05 16.04
CA GLU A 33 18.39 -18.23 16.23
C GLU A 33 18.79 -17.45 14.98
N GLU A 34 18.61 -18.02 13.79
CA GLU A 34 19.10 -17.41 12.54
C GLU A 34 18.02 -16.62 11.79
N ILE A 35 16.72 -16.84 12.09
CA ILE A 35 15.61 -16.18 11.38
C ILE A 35 14.73 -15.38 12.32
N ILE A 36 14.11 -16.01 13.32
CA ILE A 36 13.09 -15.34 14.13
C ILE A 36 13.71 -14.24 15.01
N LYS A 37 14.72 -14.58 15.81
CA LYS A 37 15.36 -13.64 16.73
C LYS A 37 16.09 -12.48 16.03
N PRO A 38 16.80 -12.67 14.90
CA PRO A 38 17.48 -11.56 14.23
C PRO A 38 16.51 -10.61 13.51
N ILE A 39 15.34 -11.11 13.09
CA ILE A 39 14.39 -10.33 12.27
C ILE A 39 13.32 -9.66 13.11
N LEU A 40 12.80 -10.33 14.15
CA LEU A 40 11.72 -9.77 14.96
C LEU A 40 12.28 -8.90 16.10
N PRO A 41 11.86 -7.63 16.21
CA PRO A 41 12.24 -6.78 17.32
C PRO A 41 11.81 -7.38 18.66
N THR A 42 12.68 -7.34 19.66
CA THR A 42 12.41 -7.93 20.98
C THR A 42 11.17 -7.36 21.65
N GLU A 43 10.81 -6.11 21.38
CA GLU A 43 9.61 -5.45 21.87
C GLU A 43 8.31 -6.03 21.31
N TRP A 44 8.37 -6.80 20.21
CA TRP A 44 7.24 -7.51 19.64
C TRP A 44 7.09 -8.91 20.21
N LEU A 45 8.06 -9.39 21.00
CA LEU A 45 8.06 -10.73 21.58
C LEU A 45 7.90 -10.63 23.10
N ASN A 46 7.08 -11.49 23.67
CA ASN A 46 6.94 -11.61 25.12
C ASN A 46 6.94 -13.09 25.54
N ALA A 47 6.94 -13.34 26.86
CA ALA A 47 6.96 -14.70 27.40
C ALA A 47 5.73 -15.54 27.01
N SER A 48 4.62 -14.90 26.58
CA SER A 48 3.42 -15.57 26.10
C SER A 48 3.38 -15.79 24.57
N THR A 49 4.34 -15.24 23.82
CA THR A 49 4.40 -15.41 22.36
C THR A 49 4.63 -16.88 22.02
N LYS A 50 3.71 -17.44 21.24
CA LYS A 50 3.78 -18.84 20.80
C LYS A 50 4.58 -18.95 19.51
N PHE A 51 5.54 -19.86 19.45
CA PHE A 51 6.31 -20.15 18.25
C PHE A 51 5.89 -21.49 17.67
N PHE A 52 5.42 -21.47 16.42
CA PHE A 52 5.04 -22.66 15.66
C PHE A 52 5.97 -22.80 14.46
N ILE A 53 7.03 -23.58 14.61
CA ILE A 53 8.00 -23.84 13.55
C ILE A 53 7.73 -25.24 13.00
N ASN A 54 7.37 -25.32 11.72
CA ASN A 54 6.96 -26.56 11.05
C ASN A 54 5.98 -27.41 11.91
N PRO A 55 4.82 -26.87 12.33
CA PRO A 55 3.92 -27.55 13.27
C PRO A 55 3.33 -28.86 12.71
N THR A 56 3.30 -29.01 11.38
CA THR A 56 2.88 -30.23 10.69
C THR A 56 3.99 -31.28 10.57
N GLY A 57 5.17 -31.01 11.13
CA GLY A 57 6.34 -31.88 11.04
C GLY A 57 7.17 -31.62 9.78
N ARG A 58 7.71 -32.71 9.21
CA ARG A 58 8.67 -32.66 8.10
C ARG A 58 8.07 -31.99 6.86
N PHE A 59 8.85 -31.10 6.22
CA PHE A 59 8.49 -30.44 4.97
C PHE A 59 9.64 -30.56 3.98
N VAL A 60 9.80 -31.74 3.38
CA VAL A 60 10.92 -32.03 2.46
C VAL A 60 10.55 -31.75 1.00
N ILE A 61 9.33 -32.10 0.60
CA ILE A 61 8.83 -31.89 -0.76
C ILE A 61 8.05 -30.58 -0.79
N GLY A 62 8.43 -29.65 -1.67
CA GLY A 62 7.60 -28.51 -1.99
C GLY A 62 7.98 -27.85 -3.30
N GLY A 63 7.67 -26.56 -3.43
CA GLY A 63 7.70 -25.89 -4.74
C GLY A 63 6.63 -26.44 -5.68
N PRO A 64 6.82 -26.32 -7.01
CA PRO A 64 5.83 -26.76 -8.00
C PRO A 64 5.45 -28.25 -7.94
N MET A 65 6.32 -29.08 -7.35
CA MET A 65 6.04 -30.51 -7.14
C MET A 65 4.97 -30.73 -6.06
N GLY A 66 4.91 -29.86 -5.05
CA GLY A 66 3.97 -29.98 -3.91
C GLY A 66 2.68 -29.17 -4.08
N ASP A 67 2.69 -28.08 -4.84
CA ASP A 67 1.51 -27.25 -5.08
C ASP A 67 1.64 -26.47 -6.41
N CYS A 68 0.53 -26.35 -7.13
CA CYS A 68 0.48 -25.65 -8.42
C CYS A 68 0.44 -24.12 -8.20
N GLY A 69 1.48 -23.43 -8.66
CA GLY A 69 1.56 -21.97 -8.60
C GLY A 69 0.92 -21.29 -9.82
N LEU A 70 0.14 -20.23 -9.58
CA LEU A 70 -0.35 -19.34 -10.63
C LEU A 70 -0.03 -17.87 -10.30
N THR A 71 0.30 -17.10 -11.34
CA THR A 71 0.53 -15.66 -11.24
C THR A 71 -0.70 -14.95 -10.66
N GLY A 72 -0.48 -14.03 -9.71
CA GLY A 72 -1.56 -13.22 -9.13
C GLY A 72 -2.40 -13.92 -8.07
N ARG A 73 -1.90 -15.02 -7.47
CA ARG A 73 -2.57 -15.72 -6.36
C ARG A 73 -2.10 -15.30 -4.96
N LYS A 74 -1.23 -14.27 -4.86
CA LYS A 74 -0.68 -13.75 -3.60
C LYS A 74 -0.85 -12.22 -3.44
N ILE A 75 -1.87 -11.64 -4.07
CA ILE A 75 -2.08 -10.17 -4.13
C ILE A 75 -2.18 -9.46 -2.76
N ILE A 76 -2.66 -10.14 -1.71
CA ILE A 76 -2.71 -9.57 -0.36
C ILE A 76 -1.33 -9.59 0.31
N VAL A 77 -0.53 -10.63 0.04
CA VAL A 77 0.88 -10.71 0.47
C VAL A 77 1.72 -9.68 -0.28
N ASP A 78 1.43 -9.45 -1.56
CA ASP A 78 2.11 -8.45 -2.39
C ASP A 78 1.89 -7.01 -1.92
N THR A 79 0.85 -6.77 -1.12
CA THR A 79 0.38 -5.42 -0.74
C THR A 79 0.49 -5.14 0.76
N TYR A 80 -0.61 -5.23 1.50
CA TYR A 80 -0.75 -4.67 2.85
C TYR A 80 -1.15 -5.71 3.90
N GLY A 81 -1.08 -7.01 3.59
CA GLY A 81 -1.33 -8.06 4.57
C GLY A 81 -2.74 -8.01 5.20
N GLY A 82 -3.73 -7.49 4.47
CA GLY A 82 -5.11 -7.34 4.95
C GLY A 82 -5.43 -6.03 5.66
N MET A 83 -4.44 -5.14 5.89
CA MET A 83 -4.67 -3.83 6.52
C MET A 83 -5.43 -2.85 5.61
N ALA A 84 -5.35 -3.06 4.30
CA ALA A 84 -5.94 -2.21 3.28
C ALA A 84 -7.01 -2.94 2.48
N ARG A 85 -8.01 -2.20 1.98
CA ARG A 85 -8.89 -2.72 0.93
C ARG A 85 -8.09 -2.93 -0.36
N HIS A 86 -8.42 -3.95 -1.14
CA HIS A 86 -7.70 -4.31 -2.36
C HIS A 86 -8.63 -4.35 -3.59
N GLY A 87 -8.17 -3.80 -4.71
CA GLY A 87 -8.94 -3.69 -5.96
C GLY A 87 -8.94 -4.93 -6.86
N GLY A 88 -8.72 -6.11 -6.30
CA GLY A 88 -8.70 -7.42 -7.00
C GLY A 88 -7.59 -7.70 -8.04
N GLY A 89 -7.04 -6.69 -8.71
CA GLY A 89 -6.09 -6.89 -9.82
C GLY A 89 -4.69 -7.28 -9.35
N ALA A 90 -4.10 -8.32 -9.96
CA ALA A 90 -2.72 -8.73 -9.72
C ALA A 90 -1.69 -7.81 -10.39
N PHE A 91 -0.45 -7.83 -9.90
CA PHE A 91 0.64 -7.00 -10.43
C PHE A 91 1.52 -7.76 -11.42
N SER A 92 2.13 -8.89 -11.02
CA SER A 92 3.09 -9.66 -11.82
C SER A 92 2.54 -10.08 -13.18
N GLY A 93 3.40 -10.07 -14.22
CA GLY A 93 3.03 -10.40 -15.60
C GLY A 93 2.39 -9.26 -16.41
N LYS A 94 2.25 -8.05 -15.85
CA LYS A 94 1.68 -6.88 -16.53
C LYS A 94 2.75 -5.85 -16.85
N ASP A 95 2.63 -5.16 -17.97
CA ASP A 95 3.44 -3.97 -18.25
C ASP A 95 2.84 -2.74 -17.53
N PRO A 96 3.59 -1.63 -17.36
CA PRO A 96 3.11 -0.47 -16.59
C PRO A 96 1.95 0.31 -17.24
N SER A 97 1.56 0.02 -18.48
CA SER A 97 0.32 0.57 -19.05
C SER A 97 -0.93 0.02 -18.36
N LYS A 98 -0.83 -1.13 -17.67
CA LYS A 98 -1.96 -1.71 -16.94
C LYS A 98 -2.13 -1.03 -15.59
N VAL A 99 -3.22 -0.27 -15.48
CA VAL A 99 -3.59 0.49 -14.26
C VAL A 99 -3.69 -0.37 -13.01
N ASP A 100 -3.94 -1.68 -13.16
CA ASP A 100 -3.86 -2.62 -12.03
C ASP A 100 -2.54 -2.55 -11.26
N ARG A 101 -1.42 -2.30 -11.97
CA ARG A 101 -0.09 -2.15 -11.38
C ARG A 101 0.24 -0.68 -11.16
N SER A 102 0.23 0.12 -12.23
CA SER A 102 0.74 1.50 -12.18
C SER A 102 -0.10 2.40 -11.27
N ALA A 103 -1.43 2.26 -11.25
CA ALA A 103 -2.26 3.06 -10.37
C ALA A 103 -2.17 2.61 -8.91
N ALA A 104 -1.94 1.32 -8.64
CA ALA A 104 -1.67 0.85 -7.28
C ALA A 104 -0.36 1.42 -6.74
N TYR A 105 0.69 1.47 -7.57
CA TYR A 105 1.96 2.09 -7.20
C TYR A 105 1.82 3.59 -6.96
N ALA A 106 1.06 4.29 -7.82
CA ALA A 106 0.81 5.71 -7.62
C ALA A 106 -0.06 5.98 -6.38
N ALA A 107 -1.08 5.18 -6.11
CA ALA A 107 -1.88 5.31 -4.90
C ALA A 107 -1.02 5.13 -3.64
N ARG A 108 -0.08 4.17 -3.64
CA ARG A 108 0.94 4.02 -2.59
C ARG A 108 1.80 5.28 -2.46
N TYR A 109 2.33 5.76 -3.57
CA TYR A 109 3.19 6.94 -3.62
C TYR A 109 2.46 8.17 -3.06
N VAL A 110 1.21 8.40 -3.46
CA VAL A 110 0.37 9.51 -2.97
C VAL A 110 0.10 9.38 -1.47
N ALA A 111 -0.38 8.21 -1.01
CA ALA A 111 -0.67 7.97 0.40
C ALA A 111 0.57 8.19 1.27
N LYS A 112 1.73 7.71 0.81
CA LYS A 112 3.02 7.92 1.48
C LYS A 112 3.37 9.40 1.58
N ASN A 113 3.24 10.16 0.50
CA ASN A 113 3.58 11.58 0.50
C ASN A 113 2.62 12.41 1.38
N ILE A 114 1.31 12.09 1.43
CA ILE A 114 0.35 12.76 2.33
C ILE A 114 0.77 12.59 3.79
N VAL A 115 1.10 11.36 4.16
CA VAL A 115 1.51 11.03 5.52
C VAL A 115 2.88 11.60 5.86
N ALA A 116 3.84 11.52 4.94
CA ALA A 116 5.18 12.11 5.11
C ALA A 116 5.14 13.65 5.22
N ALA A 117 4.20 14.31 4.54
CA ALA A 117 3.93 15.74 4.69
C ALA A 117 3.23 16.08 6.01
N GLY A 118 2.87 15.08 6.82
CA GLY A 118 2.23 15.26 8.11
C GLY A 118 0.78 15.69 8.01
N LEU A 119 0.12 15.55 6.85
CA LEU A 119 -1.28 15.94 6.64
C LEU A 119 -2.27 14.95 7.27
N ALA A 120 -1.85 13.70 7.48
CA ALA A 120 -2.57 12.68 8.21
C ALA A 120 -1.61 11.68 8.86
N ASP A 121 -2.03 10.98 9.91
CA ASP A 121 -1.22 9.91 10.52
C ASP A 121 -1.38 8.57 9.78
N ARG A 122 -2.48 8.37 9.06
CA ARG A 122 -2.70 7.23 8.15
C ARG A 122 -3.59 7.67 7.00
N CYS A 123 -3.41 7.06 5.83
CA CYS A 123 -4.11 7.46 4.62
C CYS A 123 -4.37 6.26 3.72
N GLU A 124 -5.60 6.13 3.23
CA GLU A 124 -6.00 5.23 2.16
C GLU A 124 -6.41 6.05 0.94
N ILE A 125 -5.87 5.66 -0.22
CA ILE A 125 -6.18 6.24 -1.51
C ILE A 125 -6.89 5.18 -2.34
N GLN A 126 -8.06 5.54 -2.85
CA GLN A 126 -8.76 4.76 -3.86
C GLN A 126 -8.79 5.54 -5.17
N VAL A 127 -8.47 4.86 -6.27
CA VAL A 127 -8.55 5.40 -7.63
C VAL A 127 -9.31 4.40 -8.50
N SER A 128 -10.22 4.90 -9.33
CA SER A 128 -10.91 4.06 -10.31
C SER A 128 -10.75 4.58 -11.73
N TYR A 129 -10.81 3.68 -12.71
CA TYR A 129 -10.75 4.00 -14.14
C TYR A 129 -11.86 3.27 -14.89
N ALA A 130 -12.39 3.95 -15.90
CA ALA A 130 -13.20 3.34 -16.95
C ALA A 130 -12.31 3.03 -18.15
N ILE A 131 -12.56 1.90 -18.81
CA ILE A 131 -11.79 1.49 -19.99
C ILE A 131 -11.85 2.56 -21.09
N GLY A 132 -10.70 2.95 -21.63
CA GLY A 132 -10.58 3.98 -22.66
C GLY A 132 -10.67 5.43 -22.17
N VAL A 133 -10.87 5.67 -20.86
CA VAL A 133 -10.86 7.01 -20.27
C VAL A 133 -9.54 7.21 -19.52
N ALA A 134 -8.79 8.24 -19.92
CA ALA A 134 -7.49 8.53 -19.30
C ALA A 134 -7.63 9.11 -17.89
N GLU A 135 -8.63 9.95 -17.67
CA GLU A 135 -8.91 10.53 -16.35
C GLU A 135 -9.48 9.48 -15.40
N PRO A 136 -9.07 9.47 -14.12
CA PRO A 136 -9.68 8.60 -13.13
C PRO A 136 -11.15 8.98 -12.92
N THR A 137 -12.03 7.98 -12.92
CA THR A 137 -13.46 8.16 -12.69
C THR A 137 -13.77 8.57 -11.25
N SER A 138 -12.96 8.12 -10.30
CA SER A 138 -13.02 8.58 -8.92
C SER A 138 -11.64 8.59 -8.26
N ILE A 139 -11.47 9.51 -7.32
CA ILE A 139 -10.35 9.55 -6.38
C ILE A 139 -10.98 9.76 -5.00
N MET A 140 -10.69 8.88 -4.05
CA MET A 140 -11.15 8.99 -2.68
C MET A 140 -9.94 8.92 -1.74
N VAL A 141 -9.94 9.81 -0.75
CA VAL A 141 -8.93 9.88 0.31
C VAL A 141 -9.63 9.57 1.64
N GLU A 142 -9.18 8.52 2.32
CA GLU A 142 -9.69 8.09 3.62
C GLU A 142 -8.56 8.13 4.66
N THR A 143 -8.69 9.00 5.64
CA THR A 143 -7.68 9.25 6.68
C THR A 143 -8.07 8.65 8.03
N PHE A 144 -9.25 8.04 8.10
CA PHE A 144 -9.81 7.36 9.28
C PHE A 144 -9.76 8.25 10.54
N GLY A 145 -10.12 9.52 10.38
CA GLY A 145 -10.17 10.53 11.44
C GLY A 145 -8.80 11.01 11.94
N THR A 146 -7.74 10.89 11.13
CA THR A 146 -6.38 11.34 11.47
C THR A 146 -5.89 12.53 10.66
N GLU A 147 -6.76 13.08 9.82
CA GLU A 147 -6.49 14.27 9.01
C GLU A 147 -6.26 15.51 9.88
N LYS A 148 -5.34 16.37 9.43
CA LYS A 148 -5.05 17.67 10.05
C LYS A 148 -5.64 18.84 9.25
N VAL A 149 -6.23 18.53 8.11
CA VAL A 149 -6.97 19.43 7.22
C VAL A 149 -8.24 18.72 6.76
N PRO A 150 -9.30 19.44 6.38
CA PRO A 150 -10.51 18.84 5.80
C PRO A 150 -10.23 17.82 4.68
N SER A 151 -10.93 16.69 4.71
CA SER A 151 -10.76 15.58 3.75
C SER A 151 -11.00 16.00 2.29
N GLU A 152 -11.93 16.93 2.06
CA GLU A 152 -12.19 17.51 0.74
C GLU A 152 -10.96 18.23 0.18
N GLN A 153 -10.23 18.95 1.04
CA GLN A 153 -9.00 19.63 0.65
C GLN A 153 -7.89 18.64 0.31
N LEU A 154 -7.76 17.53 1.05
CA LEU A 154 -6.81 16.47 0.70
C LEU A 154 -7.08 15.93 -0.71
N THR A 155 -8.35 15.72 -1.05
CA THR A 155 -8.72 15.22 -2.39
C THR A 155 -8.38 16.23 -3.49
N LEU A 156 -8.61 17.53 -3.26
CA LEU A 156 -8.22 18.59 -4.20
C LEU A 156 -6.70 18.64 -4.39
N LEU A 157 -5.93 18.57 -3.31
CA LEU A 157 -4.47 18.54 -3.35
C LEU A 157 -3.96 17.33 -4.15
N VAL A 158 -4.57 16.15 -3.98
CA VAL A 158 -4.19 14.98 -4.77
C VAL A 158 -4.36 15.25 -6.27
N ARG A 159 -5.47 15.87 -6.67
CA ARG A 159 -5.75 16.20 -8.08
C ARG A 159 -4.81 17.25 -8.64
N GLU A 160 -4.43 18.25 -7.84
CA GLU A 160 -3.55 19.34 -8.26
C GLU A 160 -2.10 18.88 -8.41
N PHE A 161 -1.62 18.07 -7.47
CA PHE A 161 -0.19 17.75 -7.39
C PHE A 161 0.21 16.45 -8.10
N PHE A 162 -0.72 15.53 -8.36
CA PHE A 162 -0.39 14.22 -8.94
C PHE A 162 -1.18 13.98 -10.23
N ASP A 163 -0.45 13.76 -11.33
CA ASP A 163 -1.05 13.34 -12.60
C ASP A 163 -1.38 11.84 -12.54
N LEU A 164 -2.64 11.54 -12.22
CA LEU A 164 -3.14 10.18 -12.10
C LEU A 164 -3.64 9.58 -13.42
N ARG A 165 -3.38 10.20 -14.58
CA ARG A 165 -3.66 9.59 -15.88
C ARG A 165 -2.62 8.51 -16.19
N PRO A 166 -2.93 7.42 -16.90
CA PRO A 166 -1.99 6.32 -17.16
C PRO A 166 -0.62 6.77 -17.69
N TYR A 167 -0.58 7.75 -18.59
CA TYR A 167 0.68 8.34 -19.07
C TYR A 167 1.43 9.08 -17.95
N GLY A 168 0.71 9.88 -17.15
CA GLY A 168 1.24 10.56 -15.97
C GLY A 168 1.83 9.59 -14.94
N LEU A 169 1.17 8.46 -14.69
CA LEU A 169 1.67 7.41 -13.79
C LEU A 169 3.04 6.89 -14.21
N ILE A 170 3.19 6.61 -15.51
CA ILE A 170 4.42 6.05 -16.09
C ILE A 170 5.56 7.05 -15.98
N GLN A 171 5.31 8.33 -16.30
CA GLN A 171 6.30 9.39 -16.26
C GLN A 171 6.69 9.76 -14.82
N MET A 172 5.70 9.95 -13.96
CA MET A 172 5.90 10.36 -12.56
C MET A 172 6.75 9.35 -11.78
N LEU A 173 6.57 8.06 -12.06
CA LEU A 173 7.25 6.97 -11.35
C LEU A 173 8.37 6.33 -12.15
N ASP A 174 8.69 6.87 -13.34
CA ASP A 174 9.69 6.33 -14.26
C ASP A 174 9.59 4.81 -14.39
N LEU A 175 8.47 4.31 -14.94
CA LEU A 175 8.13 2.89 -14.90
C LEU A 175 8.69 2.07 -16.08
N LEU A 176 9.30 2.70 -17.08
CA LEU A 176 9.76 2.00 -18.29
C LEU A 176 11.16 1.39 -18.12
N HIS A 177 11.35 0.65 -17.03
CA HIS A 177 12.60 -0.02 -16.68
C HIS A 177 12.37 -1.48 -16.26
N PRO A 178 13.38 -2.36 -16.40
CA PRO A 178 13.28 -3.77 -16.01
C PRO A 178 13.42 -3.98 -14.49
N ILE A 179 12.62 -3.28 -13.68
CA ILE A 179 12.71 -3.25 -12.20
C ILE A 179 11.74 -4.21 -11.50
N TYR A 180 10.90 -4.92 -12.24
CA TYR A 180 9.75 -5.65 -11.69
C TYR A 180 10.03 -7.06 -11.19
N LYS A 181 11.18 -7.66 -11.55
CA LYS A 181 11.52 -9.01 -11.07
C LYS A 181 11.67 -9.01 -9.55
N GLU A 182 12.26 -7.95 -9.01
CA GLU A 182 12.52 -7.81 -7.58
C GLU A 182 11.23 -7.63 -6.76
N THR A 183 10.15 -7.14 -7.37
CA THR A 183 8.85 -6.96 -6.68
C THR A 183 8.06 -8.26 -6.56
N ALA A 184 8.40 -9.30 -7.33
CA ALA A 184 7.62 -10.53 -7.42
C ALA A 184 7.68 -11.43 -6.16
N ALA A 185 8.48 -11.04 -5.16
CA ALA A 185 8.56 -11.66 -3.85
C ALA A 185 8.78 -10.58 -2.76
N TYR A 186 8.39 -10.90 -1.53
CA TYR A 186 8.56 -10.04 -0.34
C TYR A 186 7.82 -8.69 -0.41
N GLY A 187 6.78 -8.60 -1.24
CA GLY A 187 5.93 -7.42 -1.35
C GLY A 187 6.45 -6.35 -2.30
N HIS A 188 5.50 -5.60 -2.86
CA HIS A 188 5.76 -4.49 -3.77
C HIS A 188 6.01 -3.16 -3.04
N PHE A 189 5.61 -3.06 -1.77
CA PHE A 189 5.61 -1.82 -0.99
C PHE A 189 6.48 -1.94 0.27
N GLY A 190 6.92 -0.80 0.81
CA GLY A 190 7.75 -0.73 2.02
C GLY A 190 9.25 -0.96 1.79
N ARG A 191 9.71 -0.96 0.53
CA ARG A 191 11.12 -1.18 0.15
C ARG A 191 11.69 0.05 -0.56
N GLU A 192 12.66 0.71 0.07
CA GLU A 192 13.05 2.11 -0.25
C GLU A 192 13.59 2.35 -1.67
N HIS A 193 14.16 1.34 -2.31
CA HIS A 193 14.81 1.50 -3.62
C HIS A 193 13.80 1.66 -4.78
N PHE A 194 12.52 1.31 -4.59
CA PHE A 194 11.52 1.41 -5.65
C PHE A 194 11.08 2.87 -5.91
N PRO A 195 10.80 3.24 -7.16
CA PRO A 195 10.41 4.62 -7.50
C PRO A 195 9.19 5.13 -6.72
N TRP A 196 8.17 4.30 -6.51
CA TRP A 196 6.96 4.65 -5.75
C TRP A 196 7.17 4.68 -4.23
N GLU A 197 8.31 4.22 -3.74
CA GLU A 197 8.74 4.37 -2.35
C GLU A 197 9.65 5.57 -2.15
N LYS A 198 10.05 6.28 -3.20
CA LYS A 198 10.75 7.54 -3.01
C LYS A 198 9.74 8.59 -2.57
N ASN A 199 10.14 9.47 -1.65
CA ASN A 199 9.37 10.69 -1.44
C ASN A 199 9.53 11.55 -2.69
N ARG A 200 8.52 12.37 -3.00
CA ARG A 200 8.65 13.33 -4.12
C ARG A 200 9.88 14.19 -3.87
N GLN A 201 10.93 13.99 -4.67
CA GLN A 201 12.10 14.86 -4.64
C GLN A 201 11.63 16.22 -5.13
N SER A 202 12.03 17.28 -4.42
CA SER A 202 11.70 18.67 -4.75
C SER A 202 12.39 19.17 -6.05
N GLY A 203 12.72 18.30 -7.01
CA GLY A 203 13.60 18.65 -8.13
C GLY A 203 13.25 18.08 -9.50
N ALA A 204 12.20 17.27 -9.65
CA ALA A 204 11.75 16.86 -10.99
C ALA A 204 10.87 17.98 -11.59
N ALA A 205 11.55 18.97 -12.18
CA ALA A 205 10.91 20.08 -12.86
C ALA A 205 10.15 19.58 -14.11
N ALA A 206 8.82 19.65 -14.06
CA ALA A 206 8.15 20.59 -14.95
C ALA A 206 7.89 21.85 -14.10
N GLY A 207 8.86 22.76 -14.06
CA GLY A 207 8.82 23.98 -13.21
C GLY A 207 9.63 23.87 -11.92
N SER A 208 10.40 24.91 -11.64
CA SER A 208 11.36 25.10 -10.54
C SER A 208 10.84 24.82 -9.13
N GLY A 209 11.67 24.31 -8.23
CA GLY A 209 11.48 24.58 -6.79
C GLY A 209 11.89 23.46 -5.83
N ARG A 210 13.16 23.49 -5.39
CA ARG A 210 13.75 22.59 -4.37
C ARG A 210 13.13 22.67 -2.97
N SER A 211 12.00 23.32 -2.78
CA SER A 211 11.37 23.51 -1.48
C SER A 211 9.86 23.22 -1.41
N GLU A 212 9.15 22.91 -2.51
CA GLU A 212 7.73 23.25 -2.58
C GLU A 212 6.76 22.53 -1.64
N ILE A 213 6.96 21.29 -1.18
CA ILE A 213 6.00 20.69 -0.22
C ILE A 213 6.21 21.22 1.21
N ILE A 214 7.46 21.48 1.58
CA ILE A 214 7.80 22.00 2.92
C ILE A 214 7.70 23.53 2.96
N SER A 215 8.06 24.24 1.88
CA SER A 215 7.86 25.69 1.74
C SER A 215 6.43 26.06 1.36
N ALA A 216 5.61 25.10 0.90
CA ALA A 216 4.19 25.34 0.79
C ALA A 216 3.46 25.10 2.11
N LEU A 217 4.04 24.70 3.24
CA LEU A 217 3.32 24.73 4.53
C LEU A 217 2.77 26.14 4.88
N PRO A 218 3.53 27.24 4.68
CA PRO A 218 2.97 28.58 4.78
C PRO A 218 1.97 28.93 3.68
N LEU A 219 2.09 28.42 2.45
CA LEU A 219 1.09 28.61 1.37
C LEU A 219 -0.15 27.71 1.53
N PHE A 220 -0.03 26.55 2.16
CA PHE A 220 -1.09 25.63 2.61
C PHE A 220 -1.89 26.32 3.71
N LYS A 221 -1.21 27.01 4.63
CA LYS A 221 -1.85 27.87 5.64
C LYS A 221 -2.38 29.18 5.07
N ALA A 222 -1.71 29.79 4.08
CA ALA A 222 -2.11 31.06 3.48
C ALA A 222 -3.26 30.92 2.46
N SER A 223 -3.30 29.87 1.64
CA SER A 223 -4.48 29.53 0.82
C SER A 223 -5.68 29.14 1.68
N LEU A 224 -5.46 28.48 2.83
CA LEU A 224 -6.51 28.31 3.85
C LEU A 224 -7.00 29.66 4.38
N ALA A 225 -6.10 30.57 4.75
CA ALA A 225 -6.45 31.88 5.29
C ALA A 225 -7.12 32.81 4.26
N LEU A 226 -6.77 32.69 2.97
CA LEU A 226 -7.36 33.47 1.89
C LEU A 226 -8.74 32.93 1.48
N ALA A 227 -8.96 31.61 1.55
CA ALA A 227 -10.28 31.01 1.36
C ALA A 227 -11.28 31.43 2.47
N PHE A 228 -10.81 31.70 3.68
CA PHE A 228 -11.63 32.23 4.78
C PHE A 228 -12.09 33.69 4.59
N LEU A 229 -11.46 34.46 3.71
CA LEU A 229 -11.79 35.87 3.48
C LEU A 229 -12.73 36.11 2.29
N PHE A 230 -13.00 35.08 1.46
CA PHE A 230 -13.75 35.24 0.20
C PHE A 230 -14.89 34.23 -0.03
N THR A 231 -15.30 33.43 0.96
CA THR A 231 -16.53 32.62 0.84
C THR A 231 -17.77 33.43 1.25
N PRO A 232 -18.64 33.88 0.32
CA PRO A 232 -19.99 34.32 0.68
C PRO A 232 -20.84 33.11 1.13
N PRO A 233 -21.84 33.30 1.99
CA PRO A 233 -22.69 32.21 2.49
C PRO A 233 -23.45 31.53 1.33
N PRO A 234 -23.73 30.21 1.43
CA PRO A 234 -24.38 29.47 0.36
C PRO A 234 -25.83 29.93 0.19
N LEU A 235 -26.15 30.45 -0.99
CA LEU A 235 -27.52 30.59 -1.48
C LEU A 235 -28.05 29.20 -1.83
N PHE A 236 -29.20 28.87 -1.24
CA PHE A 236 -30.01 27.68 -1.52
C PHE A 236 -30.18 27.45 -3.03
N CYS A 237 -29.83 26.26 -3.52
CA CYS A 237 -30.22 25.79 -4.85
C CYS A 237 -30.94 24.45 -4.74
N ALA A 238 -32.16 24.40 -5.27
CA ALA A 238 -33.07 23.27 -5.28
C ALA A 238 -32.59 22.13 -6.21
N PRO A 239 -33.04 20.87 -6.00
CA PRO A 239 -32.54 19.73 -6.76
C PRO A 239 -33.08 19.70 -8.19
N ILE A 240 -32.16 19.59 -9.17
CA ILE A 240 -32.49 19.29 -10.57
C ILE A 240 -32.42 17.77 -10.75
N SER A 241 -33.57 17.19 -11.11
CA SER A 241 -33.71 15.80 -11.54
C SER A 241 -33.06 15.59 -12.92
N THR A 242 -32.11 14.67 -13.03
CA THR A 242 -31.67 14.14 -14.33
C THR A 242 -31.77 12.62 -14.33
N ARG A 243 -32.67 12.09 -15.18
CA ARG A 243 -32.72 10.67 -15.55
C ARG A 243 -31.50 10.36 -16.41
N GLY A 244 -30.51 9.68 -15.82
CA GLY A 244 -29.34 9.13 -16.50
C GLY A 244 -29.42 7.61 -16.63
N ARG A 245 -29.13 7.11 -17.83
CA ARG A 245 -29.13 5.70 -18.28
C ARG A 245 -28.27 4.82 -17.36
N GLN A 246 -28.81 3.69 -16.86
CA GLN A 246 -28.02 2.66 -16.17
C GLN A 246 -26.97 2.08 -17.14
N LYS A 247 -25.69 2.20 -16.76
CA LYS A 247 -24.58 1.42 -17.34
C LYS A 247 -24.17 0.34 -16.35
N ASN A 248 -23.93 -0.86 -16.86
CA ASN A 248 -23.65 -2.06 -16.06
C ASN A 248 -22.38 -1.91 -15.19
N GLU A 249 -22.37 -2.53 -14.02
CA GLU A 249 -21.27 -2.49 -13.02
C GLU A 249 -19.97 -3.20 -13.47
N SER A 250 -19.93 -3.78 -14.67
CA SER A 250 -18.79 -4.55 -15.19
C SER A 250 -17.64 -3.72 -15.79
N ASP A 251 -17.81 -2.40 -15.95
CA ASP A 251 -16.88 -1.56 -16.72
C ASP A 251 -15.88 -0.77 -15.87
N TYR A 252 -15.88 -0.97 -14.55
CA TYR A 252 -15.09 -0.17 -13.60
C TYR A 252 -13.98 -1.00 -12.95
N ILE A 253 -12.75 -0.48 -13.01
CA ILE A 253 -11.62 -1.01 -12.23
C ILE A 253 -11.45 -0.10 -11.01
N VAL A 254 -11.80 -0.58 -9.82
CA VAL A 254 -11.59 0.13 -8.55
C VAL A 254 -10.29 -0.36 -7.90
N LYS A 255 -9.39 0.55 -7.51
CA LYS A 255 -8.14 0.25 -6.79
C LYS A 255 -8.13 0.97 -5.47
N THR A 256 -7.84 0.26 -4.38
CA THR A 256 -7.72 0.85 -3.05
C THR A 256 -6.37 0.47 -2.44
N VAL A 257 -5.75 1.40 -1.71
CA VAL A 257 -4.40 1.29 -1.15
C VAL A 257 -4.32 2.06 0.16
N THR A 258 -3.90 1.43 1.27
CA THR A 258 -3.80 2.04 2.61
C THR A 258 -2.36 2.11 3.09
N PHE A 259 -1.97 3.23 3.72
CA PHE A 259 -0.65 3.46 4.29
C PHE A 259 -0.72 3.93 5.75
N CYS A 260 0.12 3.33 6.59
CA CYS A 260 0.40 3.75 7.97
C CYS A 260 1.93 3.88 8.13
N PRO A 261 2.47 5.02 8.60
CA PRO A 261 3.89 5.35 8.60
C PRO A 261 4.71 4.72 9.74
N LYS A 262 4.07 4.12 10.75
CA LYS A 262 4.79 3.71 11.97
C LYS A 262 5.53 2.36 11.87
N THR A 263 5.57 1.74 10.70
CA THR A 263 6.49 0.62 10.40
C THR A 263 7.61 1.12 9.48
N LEU A 264 8.50 1.92 10.06
CA LEU A 264 9.68 2.51 9.40
C LEU A 264 10.97 1.71 9.65
N SER A 265 10.87 0.43 10.03
CA SER A 265 12.02 -0.47 9.99
C SER A 265 11.99 -1.31 8.70
N PRO A 266 13.14 -1.57 8.07
CA PRO A 266 13.25 -2.54 6.98
C PRO A 266 13.16 -3.94 7.60
N VAL A 267 11.97 -4.33 8.03
CA VAL A 267 11.70 -5.69 8.51
C VAL A 267 10.61 -6.23 7.59
N PRO A 268 10.79 -7.43 7.00
CA PRO A 268 9.77 -8.06 6.18
C PRO A 268 8.43 -7.96 6.91
N ILE A 269 7.43 -7.47 6.18
CA ILE A 269 6.06 -7.29 6.65
C ILE A 269 5.50 -8.69 6.98
N PHE A 270 5.79 -9.19 8.18
CA PHE A 270 5.14 -10.35 8.76
C PHE A 270 3.81 -9.87 9.33
N HIS A 271 2.79 -9.86 8.49
CA HIS A 271 1.41 -9.77 8.96
C HIS A 271 0.89 -11.17 9.20
N ASN A 272 0.07 -11.31 10.25
CA ASN A 272 -0.75 -12.48 10.55
C ASN A 272 -1.45 -12.98 9.30
N VAL A 273 -0.90 -14.04 8.70
CA VAL A 273 -1.59 -14.82 7.68
C VAL A 273 -1.76 -16.22 8.25
N THR A 274 -2.83 -16.39 9.02
CA THR A 274 -3.39 -17.71 9.31
C THR A 274 -3.87 -18.31 8.00
N TYR A 275 -3.08 -19.17 7.39
CA TYR A 275 -3.61 -20.20 6.47
C TYR A 275 -3.63 -21.51 7.24
N CYS A 276 -4.80 -21.87 7.77
CA CYS A 276 -5.08 -23.24 8.15
C CYS A 276 -5.53 -23.97 6.88
N PHE A 277 -4.64 -24.75 6.26
CA PHE A 277 -5.05 -25.74 5.27
C PHE A 277 -5.64 -26.93 6.03
N GLY A 278 -6.97 -26.94 6.18
CA GLY A 278 -7.69 -28.19 6.38
C GLY A 278 -7.83 -28.86 5.02
N GLN A 279 -7.15 -30.01 4.85
CA GLN A 279 -7.58 -31.00 3.86
C GLN A 279 -9.03 -31.39 4.16
N LEU A 280 -9.78 -31.70 3.09
CA LEU A 280 -11.19 -32.10 3.04
C LEU A 280 -11.74 -32.80 4.29
#